data_AF-A0A2V6ACL1-F1
#
_entry.id   AF-A0A2V6ACL1-F1
#
_cell.length_a   1.000
_cell.length_b   1.000
_cell.length_c   1.000
_cell.angle_alpha   90.00
_cell.angle_beta   90.00
_cell.angle_gamma   90.00
#
_symmetry.space_group_name_H-M   'P 1'
#
loop_
_entity.id
_entity.type
_entity.pdbx_description
1 polymer ?
#
loop_
_entity_poly.entity_id
_entity_poly.type
_entity_poly.pdbx_seq_one_letter_code
_entity_poly.pdbx_strand_id
1 'polypeptide(L)' 'MHEHLPALASKIAAALSNKPEYFVTQPAELRILQGMSDADIRNFAASCGWRVVKRLGGRQIEFYNDASARTL' A
#
# COMPACT_ATOMS: atom_id res chain seq x y z
N MET A 1 -7.74 2.60 -16.09
CA MET A 1 -6.51 1.97 -15.57
C MET A 1 -5.79 3.02 -14.76
N HIS A 2 -5.38 2.76 -13.52
CA HIS A 2 -4.79 3.76 -12.64
C HIS A 2 -3.37 4.12 -13.11
N GLU A 3 -3.23 5.16 -13.94
CA GLU A 3 -1.98 5.53 -14.64
C GLU A 3 -0.79 5.71 -13.69
N HIS A 4 -1.05 6.16 -12.47
CA HIS A 4 -0.03 6.40 -11.45
C HIS A 4 0.20 5.22 -10.49
N LEU A 5 -0.59 4.15 -10.59
CA LEU A 5 -0.45 2.98 -9.71
C LEU A 5 0.90 2.26 -9.86
N PRO A 6 1.46 2.06 -11.08
CA PRO A 6 2.79 1.48 -11.21
C PRO A 6 3.89 2.33 -10.56
N ALA A 7 3.81 3.65 -10.69
CA ALA A 7 4.77 4.55 -10.05
C ALA A 7 4.67 4.51 -8.52
N LEU A 8 3.44 4.47 -7.98
CA LEU A 8 3.20 4.30 -6.56
C LEU A 8 3.70 2.95 -6.06
N ALA A 9 3.49 1.87 -6.81
CA ALA A 9 3.99 0.53 -6.48
C ALA A 9 5.51 0.52 -6.37
N SER A 10 6.23 1.09 -7.34
CA SER A 10 7.70 1.21 -7.29
C SER A 10 8.18 1.99 -6.07
N LYS A 11 7.48 3.07 -5.71
CA LYS A 11 7.80 3.86 -4.51
C LYS A 11 7.59 3.07 -3.22
N ILE A 12 6.48 2.35 -3.10
CA ILE A 12 6.18 1.48 -1.95
C ILE A 12 7.23 0.37 -1.86
N ALA A 13 7.55 -0.30 -2.97
CA ALA A 13 8.56 -1.35 -3.04
C ALA A 13 9.93 -0.87 -2.55
N ALA A 14 10.41 0.27 -3.09
CA ALA A 14 11.68 0.86 -2.70
C ALA A 14 11.74 1.21 -1.21
N ALA A 15 10.62 1.69 -0.65
CA ALA A 15 10.51 1.93 0.77
C ALA A 15 10.56 0.63 1.58
N LEU A 16 9.75 -0.37 1.21
CA LEU A 16 9.64 -1.65 1.92
C LEU A 16 10.90 -2.52 1.84
N SER A 17 11.79 -2.29 0.88
CA SER A 17 13.12 -2.90 0.83
C SER A 17 14.06 -2.40 1.93
N ASN A 18 13.80 -1.21 2.49
CA ASN A 18 14.68 -0.57 3.48
C ASN A 18 14.06 -0.51 4.88
N LYS A 19 12.73 -0.65 5.01
CA LYS A 19 11.99 -0.55 6.26
C LYS A 19 10.75 -1.46 6.24
N PRO A 20 10.23 -1.90 7.40
CA PRO A 20 9.13 -2.86 7.44
C PRO A 20 7.78 -2.31 6.94
N GLU A 21 7.63 -0.98 6.84
CA GLU A 21 6.36 -0.32 6.60
C GLU A 21 6.46 0.95 5.74
N TYR A 22 5.39 1.24 4.99
CA TYR A 22 5.21 2.47 4.23
C TYR A 22 3.82 3.05 4.47
N PHE A 23 3.78 4.31 4.88
CA PHE A 23 2.56 5.05 5.15
C PHE A 23 2.21 5.95 3.96
N VAL A 24 1.08 5.68 3.32
CA VAL A 24 0.50 6.55 2.32
C VAL A 24 -0.30 7.64 3.04
N THR A 25 0.30 8.83 3.12
CA THR A 25 -0.30 10.02 3.75
C THR A 25 -0.39 11.20 2.79
N GLN A 26 0.30 11.15 1.66
CA GLN A 26 0.28 12.23 0.68
C GLN A 26 -1.05 12.25 -0.08
N PRO A 27 -1.73 13.41 -0.23
CA PRO A 27 -3.02 13.50 -0.90
C PRO A 27 -3.02 12.97 -2.34
N ALA A 28 -1.92 13.11 -3.07
CA ALA A 28 -1.79 12.59 -4.43
C ALA A 28 -1.79 11.05 -4.46
N GLU A 29 -1.04 10.42 -3.55
CA GLU A 29 -0.98 8.96 -3.43
C GLU A 29 -2.30 8.38 -2.91
N LEU A 30 -2.92 9.05 -1.93
CA LEU A 30 -4.23 8.66 -1.42
C LEU A 30 -5.28 8.68 -2.53
N ARG A 31 -5.27 9.67 -3.43
CA ARG A 31 -6.21 9.73 -4.56
C ARG A 31 -6.08 8.54 -5.51
N ILE A 32 -4.85 8.05 -5.73
CA ILE A 32 -4.62 6.85 -6.57
C ILE A 32 -5.33 5.64 -5.95
N LEU A 33 -5.22 5.49 -4.63
CA LEU A 33 -5.81 4.36 -3.90
C LEU A 33 -7.31 4.55 -3.60
N GLN A 34 -7.80 5.78 -3.46
CA GLN A 34 -9.22 6.07 -3.22
C GLN A 34 -10.12 5.72 -4.40
N GLY A 35 -9.57 5.66 -5.62
CA GLY A 35 -10.29 5.16 -6.80
C GLY A 35 -10.49 3.64 -6.81
N MET A 36 -9.89 2.93 -5.86
CA MET A 36 -9.93 1.47 -5.75
C MET A 36 -10.85 1.05 -4.60
N SER A 37 -11.55 -0.08 -4.77
CA SER A 37 -12.25 -0.71 -3.65
C SER A 37 -11.26 -1.26 -2.62
N ASP A 38 -11.72 -1.49 -1.39
CA ASP A 38 -10.85 -2.08 -0.36
C ASP A 38 -10.35 -3.48 -0.75
N ALA A 39 -11.16 -4.24 -1.51
CA ALA A 39 -10.74 -5.52 -2.07
C ALA A 39 -9.64 -5.34 -3.12
N ASP A 40 -9.76 -4.35 -4.01
CA ASP A 40 -8.73 -4.08 -5.02
C ASP A 40 -7.41 -3.63 -4.39
N ILE A 41 -7.45 -2.80 -3.34
CA ILE A 41 -6.24 -2.39 -2.61
C ILE A 41 -5.55 -3.60 -1.97
N ARG A 42 -6.32 -4.54 -1.39
CA ARG A 42 -5.78 -5.79 -0.82
C ARG A 42 -5.18 -6.69 -1.90
N ASN A 43 -5.88 -6.86 -3.03
CA ASN A 43 -5.41 -7.66 -4.15
C ASN A 43 -4.13 -7.07 -4.76
N PHE A 44 -4.07 -5.74 -4.90
CA PHE A 44 -2.87 -5.02 -5.31
C PHE A 44 -1.70 -5.29 -4.37
N ALA A 45 -1.89 -5.10 -3.06
CA ALA A 45 -0.84 -5.37 -2.07
C ALA A 45 -0.36 -6.82 -2.12
N ALA A 46 -1.29 -7.78 -2.14
CA ALA A 46 -0.99 -9.21 -2.21
C ALA A 46 -0.22 -9.59 -3.49
N SER A 47 -0.56 -8.99 -4.63
CA SER A 47 0.17 -9.22 -5.90
C SER A 47 1.64 -8.79 -5.85
N CYS A 48 1.99 -7.91 -4.92
CA CYS A 48 3.35 -7.45 -4.68
C CYS A 48 4.02 -8.12 -3.46
N GLY A 49 3.37 -9.08 -2.80
CA GLY A 49 3.88 -9.73 -1.58
C GLY A 49 3.84 -8.81 -0.36
N TRP A 50 2.86 -7.90 -0.28
CA TRP A 50 2.66 -6.97 0.83
C TRP A 50 1.34 -7.22 1.53
N ARG A 51 1.28 -6.79 2.79
CA ARG A 51 0.01 -6.62 3.51
C ARG A 51 -0.39 -5.15 3.49
N VAL A 52 -1.69 -4.90 3.66
CA VAL A 52 -2.22 -3.54 3.71
C VAL A 52 -3.26 -3.36 4.80
N VAL A 53 -3.19 -2.23 5.51
CA VAL A 53 -4.17 -1.80 6.51
C VAL A 53 -4.68 -0.42 6.13
N LYS A 54 -6.00 -0.27 6.07
CA LYS A 54 -6.66 1.03 5.88
C LYS A 54 -7.20 1.50 7.23
N ARG A 55 -6.75 2.66 7.70
CA ARG A 55 -7.20 3.21 8.97
C ARG A 55 -8.61 3.80 8.84
N LEU A 56 -9.34 3.80 9.96
CA LEU A 56 -10.66 4.43 10.07
C LEU A 56 -10.60 5.88 9.58
N GLY A 57 -11.56 6.26 8.74
CA GLY A 57 -11.62 7.57 8.09
C GLY A 57 -10.92 7.66 6.72
N GLY A 58 -10.25 6.60 6.25
CA GLY A 58 -9.77 6.49 4.86
C GLY A 58 -8.67 7.48 4.46
N ARG A 59 -8.05 8.15 5.43
CA ARG A 59 -6.99 9.16 5.24
C ARG A 59 -5.58 8.59 5.31
N GLN A 60 -5.44 7.32 5.67
CA GLN A 60 -4.15 6.67 5.83
C GLN A 60 -4.27 5.21 5.40
N ILE A 61 -3.37 4.82 4.51
CA ILE A 61 -3.20 3.43 4.07
C ILE A 61 -1.77 3.03 4.37
N GLU A 62 -1.60 1.88 4.99
CA GLU A 62 -0.33 1.38 5.50
C GLU A 62 0.01 0.09 4.77
N PHE A 63 1.18 0.04 4.14
CA PHE A 63 1.70 -1.17 3.50
C PHE A 63 2.82 -1.75 4.35
N TYR A 64 2.88 -3.06 4.44
CA TYR A 64 3.90 -3.80 5.19
C TYR A 64 4.47 -4.91 4.32
N ASN A 65 5.75 -5.21 4.52
CA ASN A 65 6.34 -6.39 3.92
C ASN A 65 5.71 -7.66 4.52
N ASP A 66 5.21 -8.58 3.68
CA ASP A 66 4.60 -9.82 4.15
C ASP A 66 5.66 -10.77 4.73
N ALA A 67 6.94 -10.64 4.33
CA ALA A 67 8.06 -11.34 4.94
C ALA A 67 8.33 -10.89 6.39
N SER A 68 7.80 -9.74 6.80
CA SER A 68 7.86 -9.25 8.18
C SER A 68 6.66 -9.70 9.01
N ALA A 69 5.85 -10.65 8.53
CA ALA A 69 4.87 -11.36 9.35
C ALA A 69 5.61 -12.10 10.47
N ARG A 70 5.89 -11.35 11.54
CA ARG A 70 6.32 -11.84 12.82
C ARG A 70 5.27 -12.86 13.23
N THR A 71 5.68 -14.13 13.26
CA THR A 71 4.94 -15.20 13.91
C THR A 71 4.47 -14.67 15.27
N LEU A 72 3.14 -14.57 15.43
CA LEU A 72 2.54 -14.33 16.74
C LEU A 72 2.70 -15.58 17.59
#